data_AF-A0ABD3P7B2-F1
#
_entry.id   AF-A0ABD3P7B2-F1
#
_cell.length_a   1.000
_cell.length_b   1.000
_cell.length_c   1.000
_cell.angle_alpha   90.00
_cell.angle_beta   90.00
_cell.angle_gamma   90.00
#
_symmetry.space_group_name_H-M   'P 1'
#
loop_
_entity.id
_entity.type
_entity.pdbx_description
1 polymer ?
#
loop_
_entity_poly.entity_id
_entity_poly.type
_entity_poly.pdbx_seq_one_letter_code
_entity_poly.pdbx_strand_id
1 'polypeptide(L)'
;MGVNPQSPVLELDHAHDQHLLDTMCTAPASAFQPHDKIRDLRAANLFLSLTTIGLFIVTLSLLAMEKQSQLCLHSLLLDDDANVCNGTKLAFENQLCADLEVPAPQAGGNVTNGYIGALEVDVVPNTLPFYQSSMCPVNVHWHLGSEHYSYGQFDENGDGPHGNIPRPEWAARTLTEDKHEELQAGFRCHHYNAADPKFTTTYDWKHCKGMDIGETYEVHWPHSASGACGTVNQYQTPHYDGIFCKLDMDTFSTLAAQDIANAIGVQSQVFTVVNDESYFYPDMMRGMIVDEKMGMGQDVAFYTGSTTGDTRSNEVCSMYTPITWQVDRKCHLISASSFDKLCYDMKLQRDDMSNDLHPHGSRELVSDDLVANNQARKDLR
;
A
#
# COMPACT_ATOMS: atom_id res chain seq x y z
N MET A 1 48.88 -18.73 -29.83
CA MET A 1 49.29 -17.39 -30.33
C MET A 1 47.98 -16.67 -30.61
N GLY A 2 47.48 -15.81 -29.70
CA GLY A 2 47.87 -14.39 -29.57
C GLY A 2 47.29 -13.62 -30.78
N VAL A 3 46.50 -12.55 -30.69
CA VAL A 3 46.45 -11.44 -29.73
C VAL A 3 45.09 -10.72 -29.87
N ASN A 4 44.63 -10.13 -28.76
CA ASN A 4 43.47 -9.25 -28.55
C ASN A 4 43.69 -7.82 -29.12
N PRO A 5 42.65 -6.99 -29.35
CA PRO A 5 42.79 -5.59 -28.96
C PRO A 5 41.63 -5.04 -28.12
N GLN A 6 42.06 -4.16 -27.21
CA GLN A 6 41.38 -3.56 -26.07
C GLN A 6 40.32 -2.50 -26.46
N SER A 7 39.31 -2.37 -25.60
CA SER A 7 38.48 -1.16 -25.44
C SER A 7 38.95 -0.38 -24.20
N PRO A 8 38.81 0.96 -24.16
CA PRO A 8 39.32 1.78 -23.07
C PRO A 8 38.38 1.75 -21.85
N VAL A 9 38.96 1.60 -20.67
CA VAL A 9 38.30 1.77 -19.37
C VAL A 9 38.38 3.24 -18.99
N LEU A 10 37.23 3.84 -18.70
CA LEU A 10 37.11 5.13 -18.03
C LEU A 10 37.41 4.92 -16.54
N GLU A 11 38.55 5.45 -16.11
CA GLU A 11 38.99 5.48 -14.72
C GLU A 11 38.25 6.64 -14.01
N LEU A 12 37.28 6.31 -13.15
CA LEU A 12 36.62 7.26 -12.25
C LEU A 12 37.49 7.40 -11.00
N ASP A 13 37.92 8.64 -10.76
CA ASP A 13 38.87 9.04 -9.73
C ASP A 13 38.27 8.87 -8.32
N HIS A 14 38.47 7.68 -7.72
CA HIS A 14 38.00 7.30 -6.38
C HIS A 14 38.77 7.95 -5.22
N ALA A 15 39.73 8.83 -5.50
CA ALA A 15 40.66 9.32 -4.48
C ALA A 15 40.16 10.53 -3.69
N HIS A 16 39.12 11.26 -4.15
CA HIS A 16 38.72 12.52 -3.49
C HIS A 16 37.67 12.34 -2.39
N ASP A 17 36.76 11.37 -2.51
CA ASP A 17 35.70 11.11 -1.51
C ASP A 17 36.16 10.30 -0.30
N GLN A 18 37.16 9.43 -0.46
CA GLN A 18 37.72 8.66 0.65
C GLN A 18 38.41 9.56 1.69
N HIS A 19 38.96 10.70 1.26
CA HIS A 19 39.63 11.64 2.15
C HIS A 19 38.66 12.46 3.01
N LEU A 20 37.43 12.72 2.54
CA LEU A 20 36.38 13.38 3.34
C LEU A 20 35.78 12.42 4.39
N LEU A 21 35.57 11.16 4.02
CA LEU A 21 35.13 10.07 4.91
C LEU A 21 36.11 9.81 6.06
N ASP A 22 37.41 9.76 5.78
CA ASP A 22 38.43 9.54 6.82
C ASP A 22 38.53 10.73 7.79
N THR A 23 38.26 11.96 7.33
CA THR A 23 38.41 13.17 8.17
C THR A 23 37.24 13.38 9.14
N MET A 24 36.02 12.90 8.81
CA MET A 24 34.85 13.05 9.68
C MET A 24 34.67 11.90 10.68
N CYS A 25 35.27 10.73 10.40
CA CYS A 25 35.08 9.52 11.21
C CYS A 25 36.33 9.01 11.93
N THR A 26 37.49 9.68 11.85
CA THR A 26 38.68 9.24 12.60
C THR A 26 39.41 10.38 13.32
N ALA A 27 39.43 10.32 14.67
CA ALA A 27 40.63 10.38 15.54
C ALA A 27 40.29 10.74 17.02
N PRO A 28 41.12 10.36 18.02
CA PRO A 28 41.94 9.15 18.12
C PRO A 28 41.75 8.41 19.46
N ALA A 29 41.91 7.08 19.40
CA ALA A 29 42.21 6.26 20.58
C ALA A 29 43.71 6.39 20.94
N SER A 30 44.18 7.58 21.37
CA SER A 30 45.53 7.73 21.93
C SER A 30 45.73 9.04 22.72
N ALA A 31 45.10 9.17 23.89
CA ALA A 31 45.49 10.21 24.85
C ALA A 31 45.02 9.92 26.29
N PHE A 32 45.38 8.78 26.88
CA PHE A 32 45.31 8.61 28.34
C PHE A 32 46.42 7.67 28.82
N GLN A 33 47.63 8.22 28.96
CA GLN A 33 48.62 7.65 29.88
C GLN A 33 48.48 8.33 31.26
N PRO A 34 48.47 7.58 32.36
CA PRO A 34 48.27 8.16 33.69
C PRO A 34 49.61 8.64 34.23
N HIS A 35 49.92 9.94 34.11
CA HIS A 35 50.99 10.52 34.91
C HIS A 35 50.60 11.89 35.48
N ASP A 36 50.56 11.90 36.81
CA ASP A 36 50.84 13.00 37.72
C ASP A 36 50.01 14.29 37.57
N LYS A 37 48.89 14.33 38.31
CA LYS A 37 48.51 15.46 39.17
C LYS A 37 47.34 15.07 40.10
N ILE A 38 47.62 14.18 41.06
CA ILE A 38 46.82 14.12 42.29
C ILE A 38 47.37 15.19 43.22
N ARG A 39 46.78 16.39 43.17
CA ARG A 39 46.83 17.36 44.27
C ARG A 39 45.61 18.26 44.19
N ASP A 40 44.90 18.30 45.31
CA ASP A 40 43.76 19.18 45.63
C ASP A 40 42.36 18.77 45.13
N LEU A 41 41.83 17.71 45.75
CA LEU A 41 40.42 17.68 46.18
C LEU A 41 40.35 17.14 47.61
N ARG A 42 40.44 18.05 48.59
CA ARG A 42 39.97 17.78 49.95
C ARG A 42 38.47 18.08 50.01
N ALA A 43 37.75 17.18 50.69
CA ALA A 43 36.40 17.30 51.21
C ALA A 43 35.23 17.06 50.23
N ALA A 44 34.86 15.79 50.07
CA ALA A 44 33.49 15.32 50.35
C ALA A 44 33.50 13.79 50.41
N ASN A 45 33.08 13.23 51.54
CA ASN A 45 32.87 11.80 51.72
C ASN A 45 31.75 11.31 50.80
N LEU A 46 32.10 10.65 49.70
CA LEU A 46 31.21 9.70 49.04
C LEU A 46 32.06 8.53 48.53
N PHE A 47 32.01 7.41 49.25
CA PHE A 47 32.60 6.14 48.82
C PHE A 47 31.84 5.64 47.59
N LEU A 48 32.20 6.14 46.40
CA LEU A 48 31.98 5.40 45.17
C LEU A 48 33.27 4.64 44.86
N SER A 49 33.19 3.31 44.88
CA SER A 49 34.29 2.45 44.45
C SER A 49 34.76 2.86 43.05
N LEU A 50 36.07 2.82 42.79
CA LEU A 50 36.62 3.04 41.44
C LEU A 50 35.95 2.13 40.39
N THR A 51 35.42 0.97 40.79
CA THR A 51 34.66 0.08 39.91
C THR A 51 33.32 0.67 39.46
N THR A 52 32.60 1.38 40.34
CA THR A 52 31.32 2.01 39.99
C THR A 52 31.47 3.20 39.04
N ILE A 53 32.53 4.00 39.18
CA ILE A 53 32.81 5.12 38.26
C ILE A 53 33.27 4.58 36.90
N GLY A 54 34.11 3.54 36.88
CA GLY A 54 34.54 2.88 35.65
C GLY A 54 33.36 2.27 34.86
N LEU A 55 32.42 1.62 35.55
CA LEU A 55 31.24 1.04 34.91
C LEU A 55 30.29 2.11 34.34
N PHE A 56 30.18 3.27 35.01
CA PHE A 56 29.37 4.40 34.53
C PHE A 56 29.99 5.07 33.28
N ILE A 57 31.31 5.21 33.24
CA ILE A 57 32.00 5.78 32.07
C ILE A 57 31.96 4.82 30.88
N VAL A 58 32.08 3.51 31.11
CA VAL A 58 31.96 2.49 30.07
C VAL A 58 30.53 2.46 29.51
N THR A 59 29.50 2.51 30.36
CA THR A 59 28.10 2.55 29.90
C THR A 59 27.75 3.83 29.15
N LEU A 60 28.21 5.01 29.59
CA LEU A 60 28.04 6.25 28.81
C LEU A 60 28.78 6.20 27.47
N SER A 61 29.99 5.63 27.43
CA SER A 61 30.76 5.48 26.19
C SER A 61 30.08 4.51 25.22
N LEU A 62 29.53 3.39 25.71
CA LEU A 62 28.75 2.44 24.92
C LEU A 62 27.44 3.07 24.40
N LEU A 63 26.71 3.81 25.24
CA LEU A 63 25.51 4.54 24.83
C LEU A 63 25.83 5.62 23.79
N ALA A 64 26.96 6.32 23.92
CA ALA A 64 27.41 7.30 22.93
C ALA A 64 27.82 6.63 21.62
N MET A 65 28.52 5.48 21.66
CA MET A 65 28.87 4.70 20.48
C MET A 65 27.64 4.12 19.78
N GLU A 66 26.63 3.68 20.52
CA GLU A 66 25.36 3.17 19.98
C GLU A 66 24.54 4.29 19.31
N LYS A 67 24.49 5.48 19.93
CA LYS A 67 23.86 6.67 19.36
C LYS A 67 24.60 7.17 18.11
N GLN A 68 25.94 7.17 18.12
CA GLN A 68 26.76 7.55 16.98
C GLN A 68 26.64 6.54 15.83
N SER A 69 26.56 5.24 16.15
CA SER A 69 26.32 4.16 15.19
C SER A 69 24.91 4.25 14.58
N GLN A 70 23.89 4.56 15.37
CA GLN A 70 22.53 4.83 14.87
C GLN A 70 22.48 6.09 13.99
N LEU A 71 23.20 7.15 14.34
CA LEU A 71 23.26 8.39 13.56
C LEU A 71 23.99 8.18 12.23
N CYS A 72 25.09 7.42 12.23
CA CYS A 72 25.78 7.02 11.01
C CYS A 72 24.94 6.07 10.15
N LEU A 73 24.21 5.13 10.74
CA LEU A 73 23.33 4.23 9.99
C LEU A 73 22.12 4.96 9.40
N HIS A 74 21.59 5.98 10.10
CA HIS A 74 20.56 6.88 9.56
C HIS A 74 21.09 7.77 8.43
N SER A 75 22.33 8.28 8.53
CA SER A 75 22.92 9.10 7.47
C SER A 75 23.49 8.30 6.29
N LEU A 76 23.65 6.97 6.44
CA LEU A 76 24.04 6.06 5.35
C LEU A 76 22.83 5.48 4.59
N LEU A 77 21.60 5.61 5.12
CA LEU A 77 20.38 5.04 4.54
C LEU A 77 19.41 6.07 3.95
N LEU A 78 19.68 7.36 4.15
CA LEU A 78 19.01 8.45 3.48
C LEU A 78 20.03 9.12 2.58
N ASP A 79 20.15 8.65 1.33
CA ASP A 79 20.59 9.56 0.29
C ASP A 79 19.64 10.76 0.36
N ASP A 80 20.20 11.97 0.52
CA ASP A 80 19.49 13.26 0.46
C ASP A 80 18.85 13.51 -0.93
N ASP A 81 18.88 12.52 -1.83
CA ASP A 81 18.23 12.54 -3.12
C ASP A 81 16.71 12.67 -2.95
N ALA A 82 16.14 13.69 -3.59
CA ALA A 82 14.71 13.98 -3.59
C ALA A 82 13.86 12.74 -3.94
N ASN A 83 12.62 12.69 -3.45
CA ASN A 83 11.62 11.71 -3.90
C ASN A 83 11.43 11.82 -5.43
N VAL A 84 12.05 10.90 -6.18
CA VAL A 84 12.04 10.93 -7.66
C VAL A 84 10.68 10.62 -8.27
N CYS A 85 9.79 9.98 -7.51
CA CYS A 85 8.44 9.67 -7.96
C CYS A 85 7.43 10.79 -7.63
N ASN A 86 7.75 11.68 -6.68
CA ASN A 86 6.84 12.74 -6.25
C ASN A 86 6.48 13.67 -7.42
N GLY A 87 5.18 13.87 -7.64
CA GLY A 87 4.65 14.73 -8.70
C GLY A 87 4.79 14.15 -10.11
N THR A 88 5.01 12.85 -10.26
CA THR A 88 5.09 12.19 -11.57
C THR A 88 3.72 11.79 -12.14
N LYS A 89 2.63 11.95 -11.38
CA LYS A 89 1.26 11.74 -11.84
C LYS A 89 1.03 12.37 -13.22
N LEU A 90 0.63 11.54 -14.17
CA LEU A 90 0.04 11.98 -15.43
C LEU A 90 -1.42 12.35 -15.19
N ALA A 91 -1.84 13.56 -15.55
CA ALA A 91 -3.17 14.07 -15.28
C ALA A 91 -4.17 13.64 -16.36
N PHE A 92 -5.12 12.79 -15.99
CA PHE A 92 -6.30 12.48 -16.79
C PHE A 92 -7.55 12.87 -16.01
N GLU A 93 -8.29 13.83 -16.55
CA GLU A 93 -9.53 14.30 -15.94
C GLU A 93 -10.64 13.26 -16.16
N ASN A 94 -11.48 13.06 -15.13
CA ASN A 94 -12.70 12.25 -15.29
C ASN A 94 -13.60 12.88 -16.37
N GLN A 95 -14.34 12.04 -17.09
CA GLN A 95 -15.27 12.49 -18.13
C GLN A 95 -16.67 11.93 -17.88
N LEU A 96 -17.68 12.59 -18.44
CA LEU A 96 -19.01 12.00 -18.46
C LEU A 96 -18.96 10.72 -19.31
N CYS A 97 -19.47 9.62 -18.76
CA CYS A 97 -19.49 8.34 -19.47
C CYS A 97 -20.23 8.46 -20.82
N ALA A 98 -21.26 9.32 -20.87
CA ALA A 98 -22.06 9.59 -22.08
C ALA A 98 -21.32 10.40 -23.16
N ASP A 99 -20.24 11.11 -22.81
CA ASP A 99 -19.45 11.89 -23.77
C ASP A 99 -18.40 11.01 -24.49
N LEU A 100 -18.20 9.79 -24.02
CA LEU A 100 -17.29 8.81 -24.63
C LEU A 100 -18.02 8.09 -25.77
N GLU A 101 -17.46 8.15 -26.99
CA GLU A 101 -18.01 7.43 -28.16
C GLU A 101 -18.14 5.93 -27.89
N VAL A 102 -17.17 5.37 -27.16
CA VAL A 102 -17.23 4.03 -26.54
C VAL A 102 -16.66 4.17 -25.13
N PRO A 103 -17.45 3.91 -24.07
CA PRO A 103 -16.94 3.98 -22.71
C PRO A 103 -15.89 2.89 -22.49
N ALA A 104 -14.79 3.25 -21.82
CA ALA A 104 -13.77 2.31 -21.39
C ALA A 104 -14.19 1.65 -20.07
N PRO A 105 -13.76 0.40 -19.80
CA PRO A 105 -14.26 -0.37 -18.69
C PRO A 105 -13.95 0.29 -17.35
N GLN A 106 -14.94 0.24 -16.45
CA GLN A 106 -14.89 0.82 -15.11
C GLN A 106 -14.77 -0.27 -14.03
N ALA A 107 -14.12 0.05 -12.91
CA ALA A 107 -13.94 -0.85 -11.76
C ALA A 107 -14.81 -0.48 -10.56
N GLY A 108 -14.97 -1.42 -9.62
CA GLY A 108 -15.99 -1.36 -8.56
C GLY A 108 -17.30 -2.04 -9.00
N GLY A 109 -17.19 -3.09 -9.82
CA GLY A 109 -18.33 -3.85 -10.37
C GLY A 109 -18.59 -5.17 -9.67
N ASN A 110 -19.53 -5.95 -10.21
CA ASN A 110 -19.83 -7.28 -9.71
C ASN A 110 -18.71 -8.28 -10.09
N VAL A 111 -18.17 -8.96 -9.09
CA VAL A 111 -17.13 -9.99 -9.22
C VAL A 111 -17.64 -11.37 -8.81
N THR A 112 -18.94 -11.53 -8.56
CA THR A 112 -19.57 -12.81 -8.20
C THR A 112 -19.16 -13.90 -9.17
N ASN A 113 -18.86 -15.09 -8.64
CA ASN A 113 -18.45 -16.21 -9.46
C ASN A 113 -19.52 -16.58 -10.51
N GLY A 114 -19.24 -16.30 -11.79
CA GLY A 114 -20.15 -16.57 -12.91
C GLY A 114 -20.82 -15.33 -13.49
N TYR A 115 -20.63 -14.18 -12.88
CA TYR A 115 -20.99 -12.90 -13.47
C TYR A 115 -20.09 -12.59 -14.69
N ILE A 116 -20.68 -11.90 -15.67
CA ILE A 116 -20.02 -11.41 -16.88
C ILE A 116 -20.60 -10.01 -17.12
N GLY A 117 -19.74 -8.99 -17.23
CA GLY A 117 -20.16 -7.63 -17.56
C GLY A 117 -20.72 -7.52 -18.98
N ALA A 118 -21.42 -6.43 -19.28
CA ALA A 118 -22.05 -6.21 -20.58
C ALA A 118 -21.22 -5.34 -21.55
N LEU A 119 -20.12 -4.74 -21.08
CA LEU A 119 -19.22 -3.97 -21.93
C LEU A 119 -18.26 -4.91 -22.69
N GLU A 120 -18.42 -4.98 -24.00
CA GLU A 120 -17.55 -5.75 -24.88
C GLU A 120 -16.16 -5.10 -24.96
N VAL A 121 -15.12 -5.85 -24.59
CA VAL A 121 -13.72 -5.39 -24.65
C VAL A 121 -12.80 -6.47 -25.22
N ASP A 122 -11.83 -6.06 -26.05
CA ASP A 122 -10.82 -6.98 -26.63
C ASP A 122 -9.57 -7.14 -25.74
N VAL A 123 -9.40 -6.27 -24.74
CA VAL A 123 -8.24 -6.29 -23.83
C VAL A 123 -8.35 -7.51 -22.91
N VAL A 124 -7.24 -8.20 -22.69
CA VAL A 124 -7.16 -9.37 -21.81
C VAL A 124 -6.54 -8.96 -20.47
N PRO A 125 -7.14 -9.30 -19.32
CA PRO A 125 -6.56 -8.98 -18.02
C PRO A 125 -5.28 -9.77 -17.75
N ASN A 126 -4.34 -9.17 -17.02
CA ASN A 126 -3.16 -9.87 -16.53
C ASN A 126 -3.52 -10.85 -15.39
N THR A 127 -3.48 -12.15 -15.70
CA THR A 127 -3.83 -13.22 -14.75
C THR A 127 -2.66 -13.77 -13.95
N LEU A 128 -1.43 -13.27 -14.19
CA LEU A 128 -0.27 -13.64 -13.39
C LEU A 128 -0.27 -12.86 -12.08
N PRO A 129 0.26 -13.43 -10.97
CA PRO A 129 0.61 -12.63 -9.82
C PRO A 129 1.48 -11.44 -10.26
N PHE A 130 1.14 -10.22 -9.84
CA PHE A 130 1.79 -9.01 -10.36
C PHE A 130 3.32 -8.98 -10.19
N TYR A 131 3.85 -9.57 -9.12
CA TYR A 131 5.30 -9.71 -8.94
C TYR A 131 5.98 -10.55 -10.04
N GLN A 132 5.25 -11.45 -10.72
CA GLN A 132 5.74 -12.21 -11.88
C GLN A 132 5.65 -11.41 -13.19
N SER A 133 5.01 -10.23 -13.16
CA SER A 133 4.81 -9.33 -14.30
C SER A 133 5.69 -8.08 -14.21
N SER A 134 6.80 -8.15 -13.46
CA SER A 134 7.70 -7.01 -13.19
C SER A 134 7.04 -5.83 -12.48
N MET A 135 5.88 -6.04 -11.85
CA MET A 135 5.16 -5.00 -11.12
C MET A 135 5.42 -5.14 -9.62
N CYS A 136 5.50 -4.01 -8.92
CA CYS A 136 5.50 -3.95 -7.46
C CYS A 136 4.30 -3.14 -6.96
N PRO A 137 3.82 -3.38 -5.73
CA PRO A 137 2.86 -2.48 -5.11
C PRO A 137 3.52 -1.11 -4.91
N VAL A 138 2.83 -0.06 -5.35
CA VAL A 138 3.31 1.33 -5.27
C VAL A 138 2.50 2.18 -4.30
N ASN A 139 1.45 1.62 -3.74
CA ASN A 139 0.62 2.22 -2.70
C ASN A 139 -0.21 1.11 -2.05
N VAL A 140 -0.79 1.42 -0.91
CA VAL A 140 -1.89 0.68 -0.31
C VAL A 140 -2.84 1.69 0.33
N HIS A 141 -4.12 1.53 0.07
CA HIS A 141 -5.20 2.31 0.67
C HIS A 141 -6.43 1.42 0.81
N TRP A 142 -7.45 1.90 1.49
CA TRP A 142 -8.69 1.13 1.64
C TRP A 142 -9.91 2.03 1.63
N HIS A 143 -11.04 1.44 1.28
CA HIS A 143 -12.34 2.09 1.23
C HIS A 143 -13.22 1.59 2.37
N LEU A 144 -14.16 2.44 2.82
CA LEU A 144 -15.20 2.06 3.78
C LEU A 144 -16.25 1.19 3.09
N GLY A 145 -16.43 -0.04 3.56
CA GLY A 145 -17.17 -1.07 2.85
C GLY A 145 -16.41 -1.58 1.62
N SER A 146 -17.11 -2.34 0.79
CA SER A 146 -16.60 -2.80 -0.51
C SER A 146 -17.24 -2.05 -1.66
N GLU A 147 -16.39 -1.57 -2.56
CA GLU A 147 -16.79 -1.01 -3.85
C GLU A 147 -17.20 -2.12 -4.81
N HIS A 148 -16.53 -3.27 -4.75
CA HIS A 148 -16.92 -4.45 -5.51
C HIS A 148 -18.13 -5.14 -4.88
N TYR A 149 -18.82 -5.94 -5.69
CA TYR A 149 -19.95 -6.77 -5.24
C TYR A 149 -19.66 -8.26 -5.42
N SER A 150 -19.91 -9.08 -4.39
CA SER A 150 -19.82 -10.53 -4.47
C SER A 150 -20.95 -11.17 -3.67
N TYR A 151 -21.91 -11.77 -4.39
CA TYR A 151 -23.09 -12.36 -3.81
C TYR A 151 -22.74 -13.46 -2.79
N GLY A 152 -23.30 -13.34 -1.59
CA GLY A 152 -23.06 -14.20 -0.44
C GLY A 152 -21.73 -13.96 0.27
N GLN A 153 -20.97 -12.92 -0.08
CA GLN A 153 -19.68 -12.59 0.56
C GLN A 153 -19.65 -11.14 1.04
N PHE A 154 -19.88 -10.20 0.14
CA PHE A 154 -20.01 -8.78 0.40
C PHE A 154 -21.05 -8.21 -0.56
N ASP A 155 -22.26 -8.03 -0.04
CA ASP A 155 -23.47 -7.72 -0.80
C ASP A 155 -24.49 -6.98 0.08
N GLU A 156 -25.71 -6.78 -0.41
CA GLU A 156 -26.78 -6.08 0.31
C GLU A 156 -27.27 -6.75 1.59
N ASN A 157 -26.93 -8.02 1.81
CA ASN A 157 -27.32 -8.81 2.98
C ASN A 157 -26.21 -8.87 4.04
N GLY A 158 -25.05 -8.25 3.79
CA GLY A 158 -24.04 -8.05 4.82
C GLY A 158 -24.49 -7.05 5.88
N ASP A 159 -23.69 -6.93 6.94
CA ASP A 159 -23.98 -6.01 8.05
C ASP A 159 -22.70 -5.52 8.72
N GLY A 160 -22.82 -4.43 9.49
CA GLY A 160 -21.72 -3.81 10.22
C GLY A 160 -22.23 -2.93 11.37
N PRO A 161 -21.33 -2.29 12.12
CA PRO A 161 -21.69 -1.41 13.24
C PRO A 161 -22.66 -0.28 12.86
N HIS A 162 -22.64 0.13 11.60
CA HIS A 162 -23.45 1.23 11.04
C HIS A 162 -24.48 0.76 10.01
N GLY A 163 -24.81 -0.54 9.99
CA GLY A 163 -25.71 -1.13 9.00
C GLY A 163 -25.06 -1.33 7.62
N ASN A 164 -25.87 -1.55 6.59
CA ASN A 164 -25.43 -1.78 5.22
C ASN A 164 -26.22 -0.95 4.21
N ILE A 165 -25.67 -0.80 3.00
CA ILE A 165 -26.35 -0.12 1.90
C ILE A 165 -27.29 -1.07 1.16
N PRO A 166 -28.44 -0.58 0.66
CA PRO A 166 -29.26 -1.36 -0.26
C PRO A 166 -28.51 -1.56 -1.59
N ARG A 167 -28.83 -2.63 -2.29
CA ARG A 167 -28.38 -2.81 -3.67
C ARG A 167 -29.00 -1.71 -4.57
N PRO A 168 -28.24 -1.05 -5.46
CA PRO A 168 -28.76 0.03 -6.31
C PRO A 168 -29.94 -0.40 -7.17
N GLU A 169 -30.86 0.51 -7.48
CA GLU A 169 -32.11 0.19 -8.22
C GLU A 169 -31.86 -0.41 -9.62
N TRP A 170 -30.81 0.03 -10.33
CA TRP A 170 -30.45 -0.58 -11.61
C TRP A 170 -30.03 -2.06 -11.45
N ALA A 171 -29.55 -2.44 -10.26
CA ALA A 171 -29.14 -3.78 -9.90
C ALA A 171 -30.20 -4.54 -9.06
N ALA A 172 -31.19 -3.84 -8.47
CA ALA A 172 -32.18 -4.35 -7.53
C ALA A 172 -33.62 -4.07 -7.99
N ARG A 173 -34.50 -5.08 -7.91
CA ARG A 173 -35.94 -4.81 -7.93
C ARG A 173 -36.36 -4.25 -6.57
N THR A 174 -36.54 -2.93 -6.50
CA THR A 174 -37.30 -2.10 -5.53
C THR A 174 -36.47 -1.09 -4.71
N LEU A 175 -37.01 0.14 -4.70
CA LEU A 175 -36.54 1.43 -4.19
C LEU A 175 -36.35 1.54 -2.66
N THR A 176 -35.38 2.33 -2.20
CA THR A 176 -35.60 3.60 -1.45
C THR A 176 -34.30 4.41 -1.34
N GLU A 177 -34.43 5.72 -1.53
CA GLU A 177 -33.42 6.76 -1.34
C GLU A 177 -33.30 7.16 0.13
N ASP A 178 -32.07 7.40 0.60
CA ASP A 178 -31.75 8.47 1.56
C ASP A 178 -30.24 8.75 1.49
N LYS A 179 -29.89 9.99 1.14
CA LYS A 179 -28.50 10.48 1.07
C LYS A 179 -28.15 11.18 2.39
N HIS A 180 -27.05 10.77 3.02
CA HIS A 180 -26.35 11.57 4.02
C HIS A 180 -24.96 11.95 3.50
N GLU A 181 -24.53 13.17 3.82
CA GLU A 181 -23.18 13.74 3.55
C GLU A 181 -22.09 13.06 4.41
N GLU A 182 -22.10 11.74 4.46
CA GLU A 182 -21.10 10.88 5.09
C GLU A 182 -20.21 10.27 4.00
N LEU A 183 -19.01 9.78 4.36
CA LEU A 183 -18.20 8.96 3.45
C LEU A 183 -19.12 7.91 2.80
N GLN A 184 -19.21 7.92 1.47
CA GLN A 184 -20.07 6.98 0.77
C GLN A 184 -19.60 5.55 1.09
N ALA A 185 -20.39 4.82 1.87
CA ALA A 185 -20.02 3.47 2.29
C ALA A 185 -20.40 2.45 1.23
N GLY A 186 -19.57 1.42 1.05
CA GLY A 186 -19.81 0.28 0.18
C GLY A 186 -20.59 -0.85 0.86
N PHE A 187 -20.62 -2.03 0.22
CA PHE A 187 -21.27 -3.22 0.78
C PHE A 187 -20.47 -3.81 1.95
N ARG A 188 -21.15 -4.39 2.94
CA ARG A 188 -20.53 -5.10 4.06
C ARG A 188 -20.44 -6.59 3.83
N CYS A 189 -19.54 -7.21 4.58
CA CYS A 189 -19.48 -8.66 4.68
C CYS A 189 -20.55 -9.25 5.59
N HIS A 190 -20.69 -10.57 5.54
CA HIS A 190 -21.67 -11.32 6.35
C HIS A 190 -21.11 -11.78 7.70
N HIS A 191 -19.92 -11.31 8.10
CA HIS A 191 -19.25 -11.78 9.31
C HIS A 191 -19.71 -11.08 10.60
N TYR A 192 -20.18 -9.84 10.49
CA TYR A 192 -20.47 -9.02 11.67
C TYR A 192 -21.53 -9.65 12.56
N ASN A 193 -21.25 -9.70 13.86
CA ASN A 193 -22.18 -10.19 14.87
C ASN A 193 -22.04 -9.38 16.15
N ALA A 194 -23.03 -8.52 16.44
CA ALA A 194 -23.05 -7.66 17.63
C ALA A 194 -23.06 -8.44 18.97
N ALA A 195 -23.36 -9.74 18.97
CA ALA A 195 -23.31 -10.57 20.16
C ALA A 195 -21.92 -11.18 20.43
N ASP A 196 -21.01 -11.18 19.45
CA ASP A 196 -19.65 -11.70 19.61
C ASP A 196 -18.67 -10.53 19.90
N PRO A 197 -18.03 -10.52 21.08
CA PRO A 197 -17.17 -9.41 21.51
C PRO A 197 -16.04 -9.05 20.55
N LYS A 198 -15.57 -9.95 19.68
CA LYS A 198 -14.50 -9.60 18.72
C LYS A 198 -14.91 -8.54 17.70
N PHE A 199 -16.22 -8.38 17.45
CA PHE A 199 -16.77 -7.38 16.55
C PHE A 199 -17.20 -6.09 17.26
N THR A 200 -17.15 -6.04 18.60
CA THR A 200 -17.66 -4.89 19.37
C THR A 200 -16.67 -4.33 20.38
N THR A 201 -15.63 -5.09 20.75
CA THR A 201 -14.61 -4.64 21.70
C THR A 201 -13.73 -3.60 21.04
N THR A 202 -13.75 -2.38 21.56
CA THR A 202 -12.96 -1.25 21.03
C THR A 202 -11.47 -1.57 20.98
N TYR A 203 -10.81 -1.14 19.92
CA TYR A 203 -9.36 -1.19 19.78
C TYR A 203 -8.77 0.22 19.95
N ASP A 204 -7.60 0.30 20.59
CA ASP A 204 -6.92 1.56 20.87
C ASP A 204 -5.93 1.89 19.74
N TRP A 205 -6.49 2.39 18.62
CA TRP A 205 -5.75 2.77 17.41
C TRP A 205 -4.65 3.79 17.71
N LYS A 206 -3.40 3.45 17.37
CA LYS A 206 -2.24 4.34 17.54
C LYS A 206 -1.82 5.01 16.25
N HIS A 207 -2.08 4.38 15.11
CA HIS A 207 -1.55 4.80 13.83
C HIS A 207 -2.62 5.12 12.80
N CYS A 208 -3.61 4.25 12.63
CA CYS A 208 -4.75 4.50 11.73
C CYS A 208 -5.72 5.52 12.31
N LYS A 209 -6.52 6.13 11.43
CA LYS A 209 -7.56 7.10 11.76
C LYS A 209 -8.90 6.65 11.17
N GLY A 210 -10.00 6.93 11.87
CA GLY A 210 -11.35 6.67 11.33
C GLY A 210 -11.66 5.19 11.09
N MET A 211 -11.12 4.30 11.92
CA MET A 211 -11.35 2.86 11.82
C MET A 211 -12.24 2.37 12.96
N ASP A 212 -13.19 1.51 12.61
CA ASP A 212 -14.13 0.87 13.52
C ASP A 212 -13.99 -0.64 13.55
N ILE A 213 -14.12 -1.21 14.75
CA ILE A 213 -14.16 -2.66 14.96
C ILE A 213 -15.52 -3.19 14.51
N GLY A 214 -15.49 -4.31 13.80
CA GLY A 214 -16.64 -4.96 13.20
C GLY A 214 -17.02 -4.42 11.82
N GLU A 215 -16.41 -3.33 11.37
CA GLU A 215 -16.69 -2.75 10.06
C GLU A 215 -15.91 -3.46 8.93
N THR A 216 -16.46 -3.37 7.72
CA THR A 216 -15.89 -3.90 6.49
C THR A 216 -15.06 -2.84 5.78
N TYR A 217 -13.88 -3.22 5.29
CA TYR A 217 -13.04 -2.39 4.44
C TYR A 217 -12.53 -3.20 3.25
N GLU A 218 -12.50 -2.56 2.09
CA GLU A 218 -11.84 -3.10 0.91
C GLU A 218 -10.47 -2.46 0.74
N VAL A 219 -9.42 -3.28 0.85
CA VAL A 219 -8.03 -2.84 0.71
C VAL A 219 -7.61 -2.97 -0.74
N HIS A 220 -7.02 -1.91 -1.29
CA HIS A 220 -6.47 -1.85 -2.63
C HIS A 220 -4.96 -1.70 -2.59
N TRP A 221 -4.30 -2.48 -3.43
CA TRP A 221 -2.87 -2.35 -3.70
C TRP A 221 -2.65 -2.03 -5.18
N PRO A 222 -2.52 -0.75 -5.54
CA PRO A 222 -2.07 -0.37 -6.87
C PRO A 222 -0.65 -0.88 -7.14
N HIS A 223 -0.46 -1.47 -8.31
CA HIS A 223 0.80 -2.03 -8.77
C HIS A 223 1.18 -1.43 -10.12
N SER A 224 2.48 -1.19 -10.33
CA SER A 224 3.01 -0.70 -11.61
C SER A 224 4.38 -1.30 -11.92
N ALA A 225 4.60 -1.63 -13.20
CA ALA A 225 5.91 -2.00 -13.73
C ALA A 225 6.85 -0.78 -13.85
N SER A 226 6.29 0.42 -13.91
CA SER A 226 7.01 1.70 -13.95
C SER A 226 7.23 2.31 -12.56
N GLY A 227 6.87 1.58 -11.49
CA GLY A 227 7.16 1.99 -10.12
C GLY A 227 8.66 1.98 -9.79
N ALA A 228 9.02 2.63 -8.69
CA ALA A 228 10.38 2.57 -8.14
C ALA A 228 10.62 1.29 -7.31
N CYS A 229 10.30 0.14 -7.90
CA CYS A 229 10.33 -1.17 -7.25
C CYS A 229 11.67 -1.48 -6.59
N GLY A 230 11.62 -1.93 -5.33
CA GLY A 230 12.79 -2.29 -4.53
C GLY A 230 13.60 -1.11 -4.01
N THR A 231 13.16 0.13 -4.23
CA THR A 231 13.82 1.35 -3.73
C THR A 231 13.02 1.98 -2.59
N VAL A 232 13.63 2.94 -1.90
CA VAL A 232 12.93 3.75 -0.87
C VAL A 232 11.79 4.61 -1.41
N ASN A 233 11.68 4.79 -2.74
CA ASN A 233 10.59 5.52 -3.42
C ASN A 233 9.43 4.64 -3.87
N GLN A 234 9.42 3.36 -3.50
CA GLN A 234 8.43 2.44 -4.05
C GLN A 234 6.99 2.86 -3.74
N TYR A 235 6.70 3.22 -2.48
CA TYR A 235 5.36 3.57 -2.04
C TYR A 235 5.14 5.08 -2.08
N GLN A 236 4.02 5.51 -2.66
CA GLN A 236 3.71 6.92 -2.92
C GLN A 236 2.26 7.24 -2.58
N THR A 237 2.01 8.46 -2.13
CA THR A 237 0.71 9.07 -1.94
C THR A 237 0.73 10.49 -2.53
N PRO A 238 -0.05 10.78 -3.59
CA PRO A 238 -1.08 9.92 -4.18
C PRO A 238 -0.49 8.73 -4.93
N HIS A 239 -1.22 7.61 -4.98
CA HIS A 239 -0.76 6.38 -5.66
C HIS A 239 -0.38 6.58 -7.14
N TYR A 240 -0.96 7.58 -7.82
CA TYR A 240 -0.63 7.93 -9.20
C TYR A 240 0.87 8.23 -9.40
N ASP A 241 1.52 8.88 -8.44
CA ASP A 241 2.96 9.14 -8.50
C ASP A 241 3.76 7.84 -8.51
N GLY A 242 3.31 6.85 -7.75
CA GLY A 242 3.89 5.50 -7.78
C GLY A 242 3.66 4.79 -9.11
N ILE A 243 2.46 4.93 -9.69
CA ILE A 243 2.10 4.30 -10.96
C ILE A 243 2.97 4.84 -12.12
N PHE A 244 3.18 6.16 -12.16
CA PHE A 244 3.84 6.85 -13.27
C PHE A 244 5.31 7.21 -12.99
N CYS A 245 5.88 6.78 -11.86
CA CYS A 245 7.22 7.20 -11.42
C CYS A 245 8.31 7.17 -12.51
N LYS A 246 8.30 6.16 -13.38
CA LYS A 246 9.26 6.01 -14.51
C LYS A 246 8.58 6.03 -15.88
N LEU A 247 7.39 6.64 -15.98
CA LEU A 247 6.59 6.65 -17.19
C LEU A 247 6.11 8.08 -17.50
N ASP A 248 6.75 8.72 -18.47
CA ASP A 248 6.36 10.05 -18.94
C ASP A 248 5.21 10.01 -19.96
N MET A 249 4.63 11.18 -20.24
CA MET A 249 3.51 11.32 -21.19
C MET A 249 3.85 10.86 -22.61
N ASP A 250 5.07 11.13 -23.07
CA ASP A 250 5.50 10.81 -24.44
C ASP A 250 5.54 9.29 -24.62
N THR A 251 6.12 8.58 -23.65
CA THR A 251 6.16 7.12 -23.63
C THR A 251 4.76 6.54 -23.43
N PHE A 252 4.00 7.06 -22.47
CA PHE A 252 2.64 6.61 -22.18
C PHE A 252 1.73 6.68 -23.41
N SER A 253 1.83 7.76 -24.20
CA SER A 253 1.03 7.97 -25.41
C SER A 253 1.33 6.98 -26.54
N THR A 254 2.42 6.21 -26.45
CA THR A 254 2.77 5.16 -27.43
C THR A 254 2.26 3.77 -27.04
N LEU A 255 1.80 3.59 -25.79
CA LEU A 255 1.35 2.30 -25.29
C LEU A 255 -0.03 1.94 -25.82
N ALA A 256 -0.21 0.69 -26.22
CA ALA A 256 -1.53 0.17 -26.50
C ALA A 256 -2.27 -0.15 -25.19
N ALA A 257 -3.60 -0.25 -25.26
CA ALA A 257 -4.45 -0.64 -24.13
C ALA A 257 -3.99 -1.96 -23.46
N GLN A 258 -3.53 -2.92 -24.26
CA GLN A 258 -3.01 -4.19 -23.74
C GLN A 258 -1.68 -4.02 -22.99
N ASP A 259 -0.80 -3.10 -23.41
CA ASP A 259 0.45 -2.82 -22.71
C ASP A 259 0.17 -2.23 -21.33
N ILE A 260 -0.81 -1.32 -21.25
CA ILE A 260 -1.28 -0.72 -19.99
C ILE A 260 -1.85 -1.79 -19.06
N ALA A 261 -2.80 -2.61 -19.53
CA ALA A 261 -3.41 -3.67 -18.72
C ALA A 261 -2.41 -4.72 -18.22
N ASN A 262 -1.32 -4.94 -18.96
CA ASN A 262 -0.24 -5.85 -18.55
C ASN A 262 0.69 -5.25 -17.49
N ALA A 263 0.87 -3.93 -17.49
CA ALA A 263 1.89 -3.23 -16.70
C ALA A 263 1.33 -2.42 -15.50
N ILE A 264 0.02 -2.21 -15.45
CA ILE A 264 -0.67 -1.46 -14.40
C ILE A 264 -1.89 -2.24 -13.93
N GLY A 265 -2.06 -2.36 -12.61
CA GLY A 265 -3.17 -3.09 -12.05
C GLY A 265 -3.36 -2.87 -10.56
N VAL A 266 -4.49 -3.35 -10.03
CA VAL A 266 -4.86 -3.23 -8.63
C VAL A 266 -5.24 -4.60 -8.10
N GLN A 267 -4.67 -4.96 -6.96
CA GLN A 267 -5.16 -6.09 -6.17
C GLN A 267 -6.17 -5.58 -5.15
N SER A 268 -7.24 -6.34 -4.92
CA SER A 268 -8.26 -6.01 -3.91
C SER A 268 -8.61 -7.20 -3.03
N GLN A 269 -8.77 -6.93 -1.73
CA GLN A 269 -9.34 -7.87 -0.75
C GLN A 269 -10.26 -7.15 0.23
N VAL A 270 -11.35 -7.82 0.59
CA VAL A 270 -12.36 -7.31 1.52
C VAL A 270 -12.19 -7.98 2.88
N PHE A 271 -12.14 -7.17 3.93
CA PHE A 271 -12.00 -7.64 5.31
C PHE A 271 -13.03 -7.03 6.24
N THR A 272 -13.56 -7.83 7.17
CA THR A 272 -14.15 -7.33 8.41
C THR A 272 -13.06 -7.26 9.48
N VAL A 273 -12.86 -6.08 10.05
CA VAL A 273 -11.83 -5.84 11.06
C VAL A 273 -12.32 -6.27 12.43
N VAL A 274 -11.56 -7.10 13.14
CA VAL A 274 -11.93 -7.63 14.47
C VAL A 274 -10.87 -7.34 15.52
N ASN A 275 -11.27 -7.19 16.78
CA ASN A 275 -10.35 -7.11 17.91
C ASN A 275 -10.02 -8.51 18.45
N ASP A 276 -9.30 -9.29 17.64
CA ASP A 276 -8.91 -10.67 17.94
C ASP A 276 -7.57 -10.99 17.26
N GLU A 277 -6.53 -11.23 18.06
CA GLU A 277 -5.16 -11.48 17.59
C GLU A 277 -4.98 -12.84 16.91
N SER A 278 -5.95 -13.74 16.97
CA SER A 278 -5.91 -14.98 16.17
C SER A 278 -6.01 -14.71 14.67
N TYR A 279 -6.44 -13.49 14.29
CA TYR A 279 -6.50 -13.00 12.92
C TYR A 279 -5.37 -12.00 12.60
N PHE A 280 -4.30 -11.98 13.39
CA PHE A 280 -3.17 -11.10 13.14
C PHE A 280 -2.39 -11.49 11.88
N TYR A 281 -2.14 -10.50 11.02
CA TYR A 281 -1.27 -10.59 9.85
C TYR A 281 -0.21 -9.49 9.88
N PRO A 282 1.08 -9.82 9.81
CA PRO A 282 2.14 -8.87 10.11
C PRO A 282 2.50 -7.90 8.98
N ASP A 283 2.14 -8.14 7.72
CA ASP A 283 2.62 -7.31 6.60
C ASP A 283 1.56 -7.14 5.52
N MET A 284 0.70 -6.12 5.66
CA MET A 284 -0.32 -5.79 4.67
C MET A 284 0.17 -4.82 3.59
N MET A 285 1.46 -4.47 3.53
CA MET A 285 1.96 -3.50 2.53
C MET A 285 2.20 -4.13 1.15
N ARG A 286 2.55 -5.43 1.12
CA ARG A 286 3.17 -6.07 -0.05
C ARG A 286 2.21 -6.57 -1.13
N GLY A 287 0.93 -6.24 -1.05
CA GLY A 287 -0.09 -6.73 -1.98
C GLY A 287 -1.08 -7.67 -1.30
N MET A 288 -1.91 -8.30 -2.14
CA MET A 288 -2.91 -9.29 -1.75
C MET A 288 -2.31 -10.36 -0.84
N ILE A 289 -2.98 -10.62 0.29
CA ILE A 289 -2.63 -11.69 1.20
C ILE A 289 -3.03 -13.03 0.57
N VAL A 290 -2.04 -13.90 0.38
CA VAL A 290 -2.25 -15.27 -0.11
C VAL A 290 -1.92 -16.25 1.00
N ASP A 291 -2.95 -16.85 1.59
CA ASP A 291 -2.82 -17.84 2.64
C ASP A 291 -3.85 -18.96 2.42
N GLU A 292 -3.37 -20.16 2.06
CA GLU A 292 -4.22 -21.31 1.78
C GLU A 292 -5.00 -21.78 3.02
N LYS A 293 -4.40 -21.69 4.20
CA LYS A 293 -5.00 -22.15 5.46
C LYS A 293 -6.12 -21.21 5.89
N MET A 294 -5.95 -19.90 5.69
CA MET A 294 -6.97 -18.89 5.94
C MET A 294 -7.94 -18.71 4.76
N GLY A 295 -7.66 -19.34 3.61
CA GLY A 295 -8.49 -19.25 2.41
C GLY A 295 -8.39 -17.91 1.66
N MET A 296 -7.38 -17.08 1.96
CA MET A 296 -7.18 -15.76 1.38
C MET A 296 -6.45 -15.85 0.04
N GLY A 297 -6.89 -15.08 -0.95
CA GLY A 297 -6.27 -15.01 -2.28
C GLY A 297 -6.45 -16.28 -3.13
N GLN A 298 -7.43 -17.13 -2.80
CA GLN A 298 -7.64 -18.42 -3.45
C GLN A 298 -8.69 -18.37 -4.58
N ASP A 299 -9.70 -17.50 -4.45
CA ASP A 299 -10.75 -17.31 -5.47
C ASP A 299 -10.71 -15.87 -5.97
N VAL A 300 -9.97 -15.66 -7.07
CA VAL A 300 -9.68 -14.32 -7.61
C VAL A 300 -10.38 -14.13 -8.95
N ALA A 301 -11.10 -13.02 -9.08
CA ALA A 301 -11.59 -12.49 -10.35
C ALA A 301 -10.50 -11.62 -11.00
N PHE A 302 -10.25 -11.85 -12.29
CA PHE A 302 -9.31 -11.05 -13.08
C PHE A 302 -10.10 -10.34 -14.17
N TYR A 303 -10.01 -9.01 -14.27
CA TYR A 303 -10.73 -8.26 -15.30
C TYR A 303 -10.05 -6.92 -15.57
N THR A 304 -10.39 -6.26 -16.67
CA THR A 304 -9.91 -4.88 -16.91
C THR A 304 -10.95 -3.88 -16.46
N GLY A 305 -10.54 -2.84 -15.76
CA GLY A 305 -11.39 -1.74 -15.32
C GLY A 305 -10.62 -0.42 -15.26
N SER A 306 -11.05 0.47 -14.39
CA SER A 306 -10.47 1.80 -14.20
C SER A 306 -9.90 1.97 -12.79
N THR A 307 -9.37 3.15 -12.47
CA THR A 307 -9.34 3.59 -11.05
C THR A 307 -10.75 3.87 -10.54
N THR A 308 -10.92 3.82 -9.22
CA THR A 308 -12.21 3.82 -8.51
C THR A 308 -12.23 4.89 -7.41
N GLY A 309 -13.20 4.88 -6.50
CA GLY A 309 -13.41 5.87 -5.45
C GLY A 309 -14.59 6.81 -5.67
N ASP A 310 -14.99 7.48 -4.59
CA ASP A 310 -16.16 8.38 -4.45
C ASP A 310 -16.23 9.61 -5.38
N THR A 311 -15.15 9.95 -6.09
CA THR A 311 -15.16 11.01 -7.12
C THR A 311 -15.60 10.53 -8.50
N ARG A 312 -16.09 9.28 -8.60
CA ARG A 312 -16.58 8.62 -9.83
C ARG A 312 -17.96 8.02 -9.60
N SER A 313 -18.72 7.85 -10.67
CA SER A 313 -20.09 7.34 -10.63
C SER A 313 -20.42 6.56 -11.91
N ASN A 314 -21.65 6.11 -12.08
CA ASN A 314 -22.16 5.59 -13.35
C ASN A 314 -22.36 6.69 -14.41
N GLU A 315 -22.26 7.97 -14.02
CA GLU A 315 -22.29 9.12 -14.93
C GLU A 315 -20.90 9.69 -15.20
N VAL A 316 -19.98 9.58 -14.24
CA VAL A 316 -18.62 10.14 -14.29
C VAL A 316 -17.61 9.00 -14.31
N CYS A 317 -17.03 8.74 -15.49
CA CYS A 317 -16.07 7.68 -15.75
C CYS A 317 -14.64 8.13 -15.46
N SER A 318 -13.84 7.22 -14.89
CA SER A 318 -12.39 7.41 -14.77
C SER A 318 -11.71 7.18 -16.11
N MET A 319 -10.76 8.04 -16.45
CA MET A 319 -9.91 7.95 -17.64
C MET A 319 -8.61 7.18 -17.39
N TYR A 320 -8.34 6.73 -16.16
CA TYR A 320 -7.25 5.81 -15.87
C TYR A 320 -7.70 4.36 -16.11
N THR A 321 -7.85 4.00 -17.38
CA THR A 321 -8.38 2.72 -17.87
C THR A 321 -7.75 2.42 -19.25
N PRO A 322 -7.56 1.15 -19.66
CA PRO A 322 -7.89 -0.09 -18.96
C PRO A 322 -6.71 -0.63 -18.13
N ILE A 323 -6.92 -0.77 -16.82
CA ILE A 323 -5.98 -1.40 -15.88
C ILE A 323 -6.50 -2.76 -15.40
N THR A 324 -5.61 -3.69 -15.06
CA THR A 324 -6.04 -5.02 -14.59
C THR A 324 -6.42 -4.98 -13.10
N TRP A 325 -7.58 -5.52 -12.75
CA TRP A 325 -7.98 -5.81 -11.38
C TRP A 325 -7.85 -7.29 -11.06
N GLN A 326 -7.32 -7.59 -9.87
CA GLN A 326 -7.28 -8.91 -9.24
C GLN A 326 -8.04 -8.84 -7.93
N VAL A 327 -9.28 -9.31 -7.90
CA VAL A 327 -10.18 -9.15 -6.75
C VAL A 327 -10.45 -10.50 -6.11
N ASP A 328 -10.10 -10.66 -4.84
CA ASP A 328 -10.53 -11.82 -4.05
C ASP A 328 -12.05 -11.77 -3.86
N ARG A 329 -12.74 -12.79 -4.33
CA ARG A 329 -14.21 -12.85 -4.30
C ARG A 329 -14.77 -13.10 -2.91
N LYS A 330 -13.93 -13.46 -1.93
CA LYS A 330 -14.33 -13.77 -0.57
C LYS A 330 -14.02 -12.63 0.38
N CYS A 331 -14.90 -12.48 1.38
CA CYS A 331 -14.59 -11.62 2.51
C CYS A 331 -13.93 -12.40 3.64
N HIS A 332 -12.91 -11.80 4.26
CA HIS A 332 -12.13 -12.43 5.33
C HIS A 332 -12.21 -11.64 6.64
N LEU A 333 -11.72 -12.23 7.72
CA LEU A 333 -11.50 -11.55 8.99
C LEU A 333 -10.03 -11.18 9.12
N ILE A 334 -9.74 -10.02 9.71
CA ILE A 334 -8.38 -9.58 10.00
C ILE A 334 -8.34 -8.76 11.29
N SER A 335 -7.24 -8.86 12.04
CA SER A 335 -7.15 -8.15 13.32
C SER A 335 -7.00 -6.64 13.13
N ALA A 336 -7.55 -5.87 14.06
CA ALA A 336 -7.35 -4.43 14.16
C ALA A 336 -5.86 -4.05 14.29
N SER A 337 -5.09 -4.86 15.03
CA SER A 337 -3.64 -4.70 15.15
C SER A 337 -2.89 -4.87 13.83
N SER A 338 -3.43 -5.63 12.86
CA SER A 338 -2.84 -5.76 11.52
C SER A 338 -3.00 -4.46 10.73
N PHE A 339 -4.21 -3.87 10.76
CA PHE A 339 -4.46 -2.56 10.15
C PHE A 339 -3.65 -1.46 10.84
N ASP A 340 -3.60 -1.43 12.17
CA ASP A 340 -2.83 -0.38 12.87
C ASP A 340 -1.33 -0.51 12.59
N LYS A 341 -0.84 -1.75 12.44
CA LYS A 341 0.53 -2.01 11.97
C LYS A 341 0.72 -1.57 10.52
N LEU A 342 -0.24 -1.79 9.62
CA LEU A 342 -0.21 -1.27 8.25
C LEU A 342 0.00 0.26 8.26
N CYS A 343 -0.80 0.99 9.03
CA CYS A 343 -0.64 2.44 9.18
C CYS A 343 0.70 2.85 9.81
N TYR A 344 1.26 2.03 10.70
CA TYR A 344 2.62 2.23 11.21
C TYR A 344 3.65 2.07 10.09
N ASP A 345 3.58 0.99 9.32
CA ASP A 345 4.52 0.70 8.22
C ASP A 345 4.44 1.76 7.12
N MET A 346 3.24 2.29 6.83
CA MET A 346 3.02 3.41 5.89
C MET A 346 3.72 4.69 6.36
N LYS A 347 3.71 5.00 7.66
CA LYS A 347 4.44 6.16 8.24
C LYS A 347 5.96 6.03 8.16
N LEU A 348 6.48 4.83 7.91
CA LEU A 348 7.91 4.59 7.75
C LEU A 348 8.37 4.72 6.29
N GLN A 349 7.45 4.90 5.33
CA GLN A 349 7.83 5.12 3.95
C GLN A 349 8.46 6.49 3.75
N ARG A 350 9.27 6.64 2.70
CA ARG A 350 9.95 7.92 2.39
C ARG A 350 8.96 9.02 2.04
N ASP A 351 7.89 8.65 1.34
CA ASP A 351 6.84 9.57 0.97
C ASP A 351 5.84 9.77 2.12
N ASP A 352 5.16 10.92 2.14
CA ASP A 352 4.15 11.22 3.16
C ASP A 352 2.82 10.54 2.80
N MET A 353 2.63 9.32 3.32
CA MET A 353 1.40 8.55 3.14
C MET A 353 0.24 8.96 4.07
N SER A 354 0.31 10.12 4.74
CA SER A 354 -0.66 10.50 5.78
C SER A 354 -2.11 10.62 5.30
N ASN A 355 -2.33 10.88 4.01
CA ASN A 355 -3.65 10.94 3.36
C ASN A 355 -4.27 9.54 3.09
N ASP A 356 -3.51 8.46 3.25
CA ASP A 356 -3.99 7.08 3.09
C ASP A 356 -4.08 6.34 4.45
N LEU A 357 -3.96 7.04 5.58
CA LEU A 357 -4.04 6.45 6.94
C LEU A 357 -5.47 6.32 7.48
N HIS A 358 -6.47 6.47 6.61
CA HIS A 358 -7.88 6.43 6.93
C HIS A 358 -8.66 5.81 5.76
N PRO A 359 -9.87 5.29 5.98
CA PRO A 359 -10.70 4.81 4.89
C PRO A 359 -11.11 5.96 3.96
N HIS A 360 -11.11 5.69 2.66
CA HIS A 360 -11.69 6.55 1.62
C HIS A 360 -13.14 6.17 1.35
N GLY A 361 -13.88 7.06 0.67
CA GLY A 361 -15.25 6.79 0.26
C GLY A 361 -15.29 5.77 -0.87
N SER A 362 -16.23 4.83 -0.78
CA SER A 362 -16.52 3.85 -1.83
C SER A 362 -17.31 4.47 -2.97
N ARG A 363 -16.93 4.14 -4.21
CA ARG A 363 -17.75 4.34 -5.40
C ARG A 363 -19.08 3.59 -5.26
N GLU A 364 -20.13 4.11 -5.87
CA GLU A 364 -21.31 3.27 -6.13
C GLU A 364 -20.95 2.07 -7.00
N LEU A 365 -21.72 0.98 -6.86
CA LEU A 365 -21.55 -0.19 -7.71
C LEU A 365 -21.63 0.22 -9.19
N VAL A 366 -20.67 -0.24 -9.97
CA VAL A 366 -20.63 0.03 -11.41
C VAL A 366 -21.71 -0.78 -12.14
N SER A 367 -22.46 -0.07 -12.97
CA SER A 367 -23.51 -0.59 -13.85
C SER A 367 -22.98 -1.62 -14.85
N ASP A 368 -23.81 -2.62 -15.17
CA ASP A 368 -23.40 -3.77 -15.99
C ASP A 368 -22.83 -3.36 -17.36
N ASP A 369 -23.34 -2.29 -17.96
CA ASP A 369 -22.93 -1.74 -19.26
C ASP A 369 -21.58 -1.01 -19.23
N LEU A 370 -21.03 -0.76 -18.04
CA LEU A 370 -19.68 -0.21 -17.85
C LEU A 370 -18.67 -1.26 -17.34
N VAL A 371 -19.13 -2.45 -16.98
CA VAL A 371 -18.26 -3.56 -16.55
C VAL A 371 -17.82 -4.39 -17.75
N ALA A 372 -16.51 -4.61 -17.88
CA ALA A 372 -15.94 -5.45 -18.93
C ALA A 372 -16.49 -6.89 -18.89
N ASN A 373 -16.76 -7.45 -20.06
CA ASN A 373 -17.17 -8.83 -20.25
C ASN A 373 -16.00 -9.84 -20.22
N ASN A 374 -14.78 -9.38 -19.92
CA ASN A 374 -13.54 -10.17 -19.99
C ASN A 374 -13.11 -10.81 -18.67
N GLN A 375 -14.05 -10.98 -17.72
CA GLN A 375 -13.74 -11.56 -16.42
C GLN A 375 -13.17 -12.98 -16.56
N ALA A 376 -11.88 -13.13 -16.26
CA ALA A 376 -11.17 -14.38 -16.30
C ALA A 376 -11.12 -15.05 -14.92
N ARG A 377 -10.83 -16.35 -14.95
CA ARG A 377 -10.52 -17.15 -13.77
C ARG A 377 -9.15 -17.77 -13.95
N LYS A 378 -8.46 -18.01 -12.84
CA LYS A 378 -7.27 -18.86 -12.88
C LYS A 378 -7.72 -20.27 -13.25
N ASP A 379 -7.31 -20.76 -14.42
CA ASP A 379 -7.42 -22.18 -14.74
C ASP A 379 -6.59 -22.93 -13.69
N LEU A 380 -7.25 -23.60 -12.75
CA LEU A 380 -6.61 -24.53 -11.83
C LEU A 380 -6.15 -25.73 -12.66
N ARG A 381 -4.94 -25.66 -13.23
CA ARG A 381 -4.25 -26.79 -13.85
C ARG A 381 -3.60 -27.67 -12.82
#